data_AF-A0A414ME60-F1
#
_entry.id   AF-A0A414ME60-F1
#
_cell.length_a   1.000
_cell.length_b   1.000
_cell.length_c   1.000
_cell.angle_alpha   90.00
_cell.angle_beta   90.00
_cell.angle_gamma   90.00
#
_symmetry.space_group_name_H-M   'P 1'
#
loop_
_entity.id
_entity.type
_entity.pdbx_description
1 polymer ?
#
loop_
_entity_poly.entity_id
_entity_poly.type
_entity_poly.pdbx_seq_one_letter_code
_entity_poly.pdbx_strand_id
1 'polypeptide(L)'
;MQKDFITVTPDSGNGNGTVTVTVAASQNPTTSQRSSFIEVSGGGITRRISVNQESGGTVISIKGASAIQGRPTLVRANASDNVNTDVNVSLHWVYSPSSQSGDVVVTISSGENMSNIAQISANPLPNTVVTVTGVSPAKSSTQIYSY
;
A
#
# COMPACT_ATOMS: atom_id res chain seq x y z
N MET A 1 -7.04 24.90 10.59
CA MET A 1 -6.30 24.90 9.30
C MET A 1 -6.04 23.47 8.91
N GLN A 2 -6.34 23.13 7.66
CA GLN A 2 -5.98 21.85 7.07
C GLN A 2 -5.15 22.14 5.82
N LYS A 3 -3.96 21.55 5.75
CA LYS A 3 -3.04 21.70 4.63
C LYS A 3 -2.36 20.37 4.40
N ASP A 4 -2.39 19.90 3.16
CA ASP A 4 -1.76 18.65 2.78
C ASP A 4 -2.28 17.48 3.65
N PHE A 5 -1.43 16.74 4.33
CA PHE A 5 -1.80 15.67 5.25
C PHE A 5 -1.92 16.13 6.71
N ILE A 6 -1.85 17.43 7.00
CA ILE A 6 -1.77 18.00 8.34
C ILE A 6 -3.04 18.80 8.68
N THR A 7 -3.56 18.59 9.89
CA THR A 7 -4.63 19.38 10.49
C THR A 7 -4.13 20.06 11.76
N VAL A 8 -4.42 21.34 11.90
CA VAL A 8 -3.94 22.23 12.98
C VAL A 8 -5.13 22.92 13.64
N THR A 9 -5.22 22.89 14.97
CA THR A 9 -6.32 23.52 15.74
C THR A 9 -5.86 24.03 17.12
N PRO A 10 -6.20 25.27 17.51
CA PRO A 10 -6.79 26.32 16.67
C PRO A 10 -5.77 26.80 15.61
N ASP A 11 -6.24 27.40 14.52
CA ASP A 11 -5.39 27.97 13.47
C ASP A 11 -5.19 29.48 13.55
N SER A 12 -5.72 30.08 14.61
CA SER A 12 -5.57 31.49 14.92
C SER A 12 -5.59 31.70 16.43
N GLY A 13 -5.12 32.86 16.84
CA GLY A 13 -5.16 33.36 18.20
C GLY A 13 -5.00 34.88 18.19
N ASN A 14 -5.37 35.54 19.28
CA ASN A 14 -5.40 36.99 19.35
C ASN A 14 -4.68 37.51 20.61
N GLY A 15 -4.19 38.75 20.52
CA GLY A 15 -3.57 39.45 21.63
C GLY A 15 -2.15 38.97 21.96
N ASN A 16 -1.59 39.55 23.01
CA ASN A 16 -0.28 39.19 23.52
C ASN A 16 -0.44 38.04 24.51
N GLY A 17 -0.28 36.81 24.03
CA GLY A 17 -0.49 35.62 24.84
C GLY A 17 0.14 34.37 24.23
N THR A 18 0.10 33.27 24.98
CA THR A 18 0.54 31.97 24.51
C THR A 18 -0.64 31.22 23.89
N VAL A 19 -0.47 30.69 22.68
CA VAL A 19 -1.45 29.84 22.00
C VAL A 19 -0.88 28.41 21.96
N THR A 20 -1.61 27.46 22.52
CA THR A 20 -1.30 26.03 22.38
C THR A 20 -2.04 25.48 21.18
N VAL A 21 -1.34 24.77 20.30
CA VAL A 21 -1.87 24.28 19.02
C VAL A 21 -1.68 22.78 18.94
N THR A 22 -2.76 22.06 18.60
CA THR A 22 -2.72 20.63 18.31
C THR A 22 -2.49 20.40 16.83
N VAL A 23 -1.55 19.53 16.50
CA VAL A 23 -1.21 19.13 15.13
C VAL A 23 -1.47 17.64 14.97
N ALA A 24 -2.28 17.27 13.99
CA ALA A 24 -2.53 15.89 13.59
C ALA A 24 -2.09 15.66 12.13
N ALA A 25 -1.61 14.47 11.82
CA ALA A 25 -1.19 14.07 10.47
C ALA A 25 -1.88 12.78 10.06
N SER A 26 -2.42 12.71 8.84
CA SER A 26 -2.94 11.45 8.29
C SER A 26 -1.79 10.47 8.00
N GLN A 27 -2.07 9.17 7.92
CA GLN A 27 -1.05 8.17 7.56
C GLN A 27 -0.51 8.39 6.14
N ASN A 28 0.78 8.15 5.92
CA ASN A 28 1.39 8.15 4.59
C ASN A 28 1.25 6.76 3.91
N PRO A 29 0.45 6.60 2.84
CA PRO A 29 0.26 5.30 2.19
C PRO A 29 1.29 4.99 1.10
N THR A 30 2.26 5.88 0.84
CA THR A 30 3.22 5.74 -0.25
C THR A 30 4.53 5.10 0.23
N THR A 31 5.26 4.49 -0.70
CA THR A 31 6.60 3.92 -0.45
C THR A 31 7.69 5.00 -0.38
N SER A 32 7.29 6.27 -0.43
CA SER A 32 8.21 7.42 -0.37
C SER A 32 7.90 8.24 0.87
N GLN A 33 8.94 8.79 1.49
CA GLN A 33 8.76 9.81 2.51
C GLN A 33 8.00 11.01 1.92
N ARG A 34 7.22 11.71 2.76
CA ARG A 34 6.57 12.96 2.38
C ARG A 34 6.86 14.04 3.42
N SER A 35 6.90 15.28 2.97
CA SER A 35 7.19 16.43 3.83
C SER A 35 6.23 17.57 3.56
N SER A 36 5.91 18.32 4.59
CA SER A 36 5.12 19.54 4.51
C SER A 36 5.66 20.57 5.50
N PHE A 37 4.99 21.72 5.61
CA PHE A 37 5.33 22.71 6.62
C PHE A 37 4.11 23.44 7.17
N ILE A 38 4.22 23.87 8.42
CA ILE A 38 3.29 24.76 9.09
C ILE A 38 3.92 26.15 9.11
N GLU A 39 3.16 27.16 8.69
CA GLU A 39 3.57 28.56 8.78
C GLU A 39 2.78 29.24 9.89
N VAL A 40 3.48 29.91 10.80
CA VAL A 40 2.91 30.64 11.94
C VAL A 40 3.31 32.10 11.80
N SER A 41 2.32 32.99 11.70
CA SER A 41 2.54 34.43 11.59
C SER A 41 1.84 35.18 12.73
N GLY A 42 2.50 36.20 13.27
CA GLY A 42 1.99 37.02 14.37
C GLY A 42 3.00 38.07 14.82
N GLY A 43 2.52 39.26 15.20
CA GLY A 43 3.39 40.35 15.67
C GLY A 43 4.45 40.80 14.66
N GLY A 44 4.18 40.67 13.35
CA GLY A 44 5.13 41.00 12.27
C GLY A 44 6.19 39.94 12.00
N ILE A 45 6.17 38.80 12.70
CA ILE A 45 7.10 37.68 12.52
C ILE A 45 6.38 36.53 11.82
N THR A 46 7.09 35.84 10.93
CA THR A 46 6.66 34.57 10.33
C THR A 46 7.68 33.48 10.62
N ARG A 47 7.23 32.32 11.11
CA ARG A 47 8.05 31.13 11.35
C ARG A 47 7.51 29.94 10.56
N ARG A 48 8.42 29.13 10.03
CA ARG A 48 8.11 27.90 9.31
C ARG A 48 8.59 26.70 10.12
N ILE A 49 7.70 25.74 10.34
CA ILE A 49 7.97 24.47 11.04
C ILE A 49 7.86 23.36 10.00
N SER A 50 8.97 22.67 9.74
CA SER A 50 9.00 21.53 8.82
C SER A 50 8.41 20.28 9.46
N VAL A 51 7.62 19.53 8.68
CA VAL A 51 7.04 18.25 9.09
C VAL A 51 7.47 17.20 8.07
N ASN A 52 8.24 16.22 8.54
CA ASN A 52 8.66 15.08 7.73
C ASN A 52 7.93 13.84 8.22
N GLN A 53 7.34 13.09 7.29
CA GLN A 53 6.64 11.85 7.58
C GLN A 53 7.26 10.72 6.75
N GLU A 54 7.65 9.66 7.45
CA GLU A 54 8.23 8.46 6.84
C GLU A 54 7.30 7.82 5.80
N SER A 55 7.87 7.00 4.91
CA SER A 55 7.07 6.14 4.04
C SER A 55 6.26 5.17 4.90
N GLY A 56 4.98 5.00 4.57
CA GLY A 56 4.13 3.99 5.22
C GLY A 56 3.52 2.99 4.24
N GLY A 57 3.92 3.06 2.95
CA GLY A 57 3.58 2.10 1.91
C GLY A 57 4.55 0.91 1.90
N THR A 58 4.00 -0.28 1.67
CA THR A 58 4.75 -1.53 1.53
C THR A 58 4.83 -1.91 0.06
N VAL A 59 6.02 -2.26 -0.45
CA VAL A 59 6.13 -2.80 -1.82
C VAL A 59 5.57 -4.22 -1.83
N ILE A 60 4.68 -4.55 -2.77
CA ILE A 60 4.12 -5.90 -2.94
C ILE A 60 4.68 -6.53 -4.23
N SER A 61 5.24 -7.73 -4.13
CA SER A 61 5.72 -8.56 -5.24
C SER A 61 4.92 -9.86 -5.33
N ILE A 62 4.27 -10.11 -6.47
CA ILE A 62 3.52 -11.34 -6.71
C ILE A 62 4.39 -12.30 -7.49
N LYS A 63 4.52 -13.54 -7.00
CA LYS A 63 5.19 -14.63 -7.71
C LYS A 63 4.19 -15.75 -7.97
N GLY A 64 3.89 -16.00 -9.23
CA GLY A 64 3.20 -17.22 -9.65
C GLY A 64 4.18 -18.40 -9.61
N ALA A 65 3.75 -19.56 -9.12
CA ALA A 65 4.53 -20.80 -9.22
C ALA A 65 3.64 -21.89 -9.83
N SER A 66 4.08 -22.47 -10.95
CA SER A 66 3.38 -23.58 -11.61
C SER A 66 4.23 -24.84 -11.48
N ALA A 67 3.64 -25.95 -11.02
CA ALA A 67 4.30 -27.24 -10.89
C ALA A 67 3.78 -28.21 -11.96
N ILE A 68 4.68 -28.83 -12.72
CA ILE A 68 4.31 -29.73 -13.82
C ILE A 68 4.11 -31.16 -13.28
N GLN A 69 2.96 -31.73 -13.63
CA GLN A 69 2.43 -33.09 -13.37
C GLN A 69 1.82 -33.36 -11.97
N GLY A 70 0.47 -33.45 -11.94
CA GLY A 70 -0.31 -34.03 -10.82
C GLY A 70 -0.55 -33.13 -9.60
N ARG A 71 -0.18 -31.85 -9.66
CA ARG A 71 -0.38 -30.87 -8.55
C ARG A 71 -1.19 -29.66 -9.03
N PRO A 72 -1.90 -28.96 -8.13
CA PRO A 72 -2.69 -27.78 -8.48
C PRO A 72 -1.83 -26.64 -9.03
N THR A 73 -2.46 -25.76 -9.81
CA THR A 73 -1.89 -24.45 -10.16
C THR A 73 -2.18 -23.45 -9.07
N LEU A 74 -1.14 -22.76 -8.59
CA LEU A 74 -1.16 -21.98 -7.35
C LEU A 74 -0.63 -20.56 -7.58
N VAL A 75 -1.14 -19.60 -6.81
CA VAL A 75 -0.66 -18.21 -6.78
C VAL A 75 -0.37 -17.77 -5.35
N ARG A 76 0.59 -16.84 -5.19
CA ARG A 76 0.97 -16.27 -3.90
C ARG A 76 1.31 -14.78 -4.06
N ALA A 77 0.83 -13.97 -3.13
CA ALA A 77 1.30 -12.60 -2.95
C ALA A 77 2.40 -12.53 -1.90
N ASN A 78 3.43 -11.73 -2.16
CA ASN A 78 4.46 -11.42 -1.18
C ASN A 78 4.57 -9.91 -1.04
N ALA A 79 4.88 -9.45 0.14
CA ALA A 79 5.29 -8.09 0.43
C ALA A 79 6.81 -8.06 0.63
N SER A 80 7.40 -6.89 0.42
CA SER A 80 8.81 -6.60 0.73
C SER A 80 9.09 -6.69 2.22
N ASP A 81 8.14 -6.23 3.03
CA ASP A 81 8.17 -6.23 4.49
C ASP A 81 6.81 -6.65 5.05
N ASN A 82 6.74 -6.86 6.35
CA ASN A 82 5.49 -7.21 7.02
C ASN A 82 4.47 -6.08 6.82
N VAL A 83 3.26 -6.44 6.39
CA VAL A 83 2.17 -5.47 6.25
C VAL A 83 1.65 -5.10 7.64
N ASN A 84 1.34 -3.82 7.87
CA ASN A 84 0.81 -3.33 9.15
C ASN A 84 -0.72 -3.42 9.27
N THR A 85 -1.36 -4.00 8.26
CA THR A 85 -2.80 -4.22 8.14
C THR A 85 -3.00 -5.36 7.15
N ASP A 86 -4.15 -6.01 7.17
CA ASP A 86 -4.51 -6.97 6.12
C ASP A 86 -4.51 -6.28 4.75
N VAL A 87 -3.83 -6.91 3.77
CA VAL A 87 -3.73 -6.45 2.38
C VAL A 87 -4.33 -7.50 1.46
N ASN A 88 -5.41 -7.14 0.79
CA ASN A 88 -6.06 -7.91 -0.26
C ASN A 88 -5.46 -7.55 -1.63
N VAL A 89 -4.97 -8.55 -2.35
CA VAL A 89 -4.46 -8.41 -3.71
C VAL A 89 -5.42 -9.11 -4.66
N SER A 90 -6.07 -8.34 -5.52
CA SER A 90 -6.91 -8.84 -6.60
C SER A 90 -6.04 -9.21 -7.80
N LEU A 91 -6.21 -10.43 -8.30
CA LEU A 91 -5.45 -11.01 -9.39
C LEU A 91 -6.40 -11.50 -10.48
N HIS A 92 -6.03 -11.30 -11.74
CA HIS A 92 -6.64 -11.92 -12.90
C HIS A 92 -5.66 -12.91 -13.52
N TRP A 93 -6.07 -14.15 -13.74
CA TRP A 93 -5.25 -15.17 -14.38
C TRP A 93 -5.80 -15.56 -15.74
N VAL A 94 -4.91 -15.84 -16.68
CA VAL A 94 -5.24 -16.32 -18.03
C VAL A 94 -4.33 -17.50 -18.37
N TYR A 95 -4.91 -18.63 -18.76
CA TYR A 95 -4.19 -19.80 -19.24
C TYR A 95 -4.23 -19.87 -20.77
N SER A 96 -3.05 -19.81 -21.38
CA SER A 96 -2.85 -20.04 -22.81
C SER A 96 -2.33 -21.46 -23.06
N PRO A 97 -2.91 -22.23 -24.00
CA PRO A 97 -3.73 -21.78 -25.12
C PRO A 97 -5.26 -21.92 -24.93
N SER A 98 -5.77 -22.44 -23.81
CA SER A 98 -7.20 -22.82 -23.71
C SER A 98 -8.17 -21.69 -23.30
N SER A 99 -7.71 -20.43 -23.27
CA SER A 99 -8.49 -19.24 -22.92
C SER A 99 -9.25 -19.32 -21.59
N GLN A 100 -8.86 -20.23 -20.69
CA GLN A 100 -9.40 -20.26 -19.34
C GLN A 100 -8.88 -19.06 -18.57
N SER A 101 -9.77 -18.35 -17.87
CA SER A 101 -9.41 -17.21 -17.05
C SER A 101 -10.26 -17.15 -15.80
N GLY A 102 -9.78 -16.41 -14.81
CA GLY A 102 -10.56 -16.13 -13.61
C GLY A 102 -9.91 -15.08 -12.73
N ASP A 103 -10.67 -14.66 -11.72
CA ASP A 103 -10.21 -13.72 -10.72
C ASP A 103 -10.01 -14.43 -9.38
N VAL A 104 -8.97 -14.02 -8.65
CA VAL A 104 -8.69 -14.53 -7.30
C VAL A 104 -8.19 -13.39 -6.43
N VAL A 105 -8.60 -13.39 -5.16
CA VAL A 105 -8.08 -12.46 -4.15
C VAL A 105 -7.22 -13.25 -3.19
N VAL A 106 -6.01 -12.75 -2.94
CA VAL A 106 -5.12 -13.27 -1.90
C VAL A 106 -4.90 -12.22 -0.82
N THR A 107 -4.95 -12.65 0.44
CA THR A 107 -4.78 -11.75 1.59
C THR A 107 -3.42 -12.02 2.24
N ILE A 108 -2.65 -10.95 2.44
CA ILE A 108 -1.49 -10.95 3.35
C ILE A 108 -2.00 -10.38 4.67
N SER A 109 -1.95 -11.15 5.76
CA SER A 109 -2.46 -10.70 7.05
C SER A 109 -1.51 -9.72 7.73
N SER A 110 -2.05 -8.87 8.59
CA SER A 110 -1.25 -7.95 9.41
C SER A 110 -0.15 -8.69 10.17
N GLY A 111 1.08 -8.16 10.08
CA GLY A 111 2.26 -8.77 10.65
C GLY A 111 2.94 -9.81 9.75
N GLU A 112 2.37 -10.14 8.59
CA GLU A 112 2.96 -11.09 7.63
C GLU A 112 3.53 -10.36 6.42
N ASN A 113 4.50 -10.98 5.74
CA ASN A 113 5.05 -10.50 4.48
C ASN A 113 4.72 -11.43 3.30
N MET A 114 3.93 -12.48 3.51
CA MET A 114 3.55 -13.43 2.47
C MET A 114 2.14 -13.93 2.71
N SER A 115 1.35 -14.05 1.65
CA SER A 115 0.05 -14.69 1.72
C SER A 115 0.21 -16.21 1.84
N ASN A 116 -0.86 -16.85 2.30
CA ASN A 116 -1.10 -18.25 1.99
C ASN A 116 -1.21 -18.45 0.47
N ILE A 117 -1.00 -19.69 0.06
CA ILE A 117 -1.13 -20.09 -1.33
C ILE A 117 -2.63 -20.16 -1.68
N ALA A 118 -3.03 -19.55 -2.79
CA ALA A 118 -4.36 -19.75 -3.37
C ALA A 118 -4.30 -20.67 -4.60
N GLN A 119 -5.22 -21.64 -4.66
CA GLN A 119 -5.36 -22.55 -5.79
C GLN A 119 -6.29 -21.95 -6.85
N ILE A 120 -5.81 -21.86 -8.09
CA ILE A 120 -6.60 -21.38 -9.23
C ILE A 120 -7.04 -22.51 -10.17
N SER A 121 -6.41 -23.69 -10.08
CA SER A 121 -6.83 -24.89 -10.78
C SER A 121 -6.36 -26.15 -10.06
N ALA A 122 -7.17 -27.20 -10.04
CA ALA A 122 -6.78 -28.52 -9.53
C ALA A 122 -5.75 -29.23 -10.44
N ASN A 123 -5.68 -28.81 -11.71
CA ASN A 123 -4.76 -29.36 -12.70
C ASN A 123 -3.62 -28.37 -12.99
N PRO A 124 -2.44 -28.84 -13.41
CA PRO A 124 -1.40 -27.98 -13.93
C PRO A 124 -1.89 -27.20 -15.17
N LEU A 125 -1.80 -25.88 -15.11
CA LEU A 125 -2.00 -24.97 -16.23
C LEU A 125 -0.62 -24.34 -16.56
N PRO A 126 0.21 -25.03 -17.36
CA PRO A 126 1.48 -24.46 -17.80
C PRO A 126 1.22 -23.19 -18.61
N ASN A 127 2.09 -22.17 -18.50
CA ASN A 127 1.91 -20.87 -19.18
C ASN A 127 0.69 -20.04 -18.71
N THR A 128 0.27 -20.20 -17.45
CA THR A 128 -0.66 -19.23 -16.84
C THR A 128 0.04 -17.90 -16.60
N VAL A 129 -0.56 -16.82 -17.10
CA VAL A 129 -0.18 -15.45 -16.79
C VAL A 129 -1.08 -14.95 -15.67
N VAL A 130 -0.51 -14.27 -14.67
CA VAL A 130 -1.25 -13.67 -13.55
C VAL A 130 -0.93 -12.19 -13.50
N THR A 131 -1.96 -11.37 -13.53
CA THR A 131 -1.87 -9.91 -13.51
C THR A 131 -2.51 -9.38 -12.24
N VAL A 132 -1.86 -8.44 -11.56
CA VAL A 132 -2.48 -7.72 -10.43
C VAL A 132 -3.46 -6.71 -10.98
N THR A 133 -4.73 -6.83 -10.59
CA THR A 133 -5.82 -5.93 -10.99
C THR A 133 -6.19 -4.94 -9.90
N GLY A 134 -5.80 -5.20 -8.64
CA GLY A 134 -6.03 -4.26 -7.54
C GLY A 134 -5.31 -4.65 -6.26
N VAL A 135 -5.09 -3.67 -5.38
CA VAL A 135 -4.57 -3.87 -4.02
C VAL A 135 -5.40 -3.00 -3.06
N SER A 136 -5.90 -3.60 -1.99
CA SER A 136 -6.75 -2.93 -0.99
C SER A 136 -6.34 -3.33 0.44
N PRO A 137 -6.21 -2.39 1.38
CA PRO A 137 -6.34 -0.95 1.20
C PRO A 137 -5.19 -0.41 0.33
N ALA A 138 -5.44 0.67 -0.43
CA ALA A 138 -4.46 1.23 -1.35
C ALA A 138 -3.23 1.76 -0.58
N LYS A 139 -2.20 0.91 -0.47
CA LYS A 139 -0.83 1.27 -0.08
C LYS A 139 0.03 0.93 -1.30
N SER A 140 0.65 1.95 -1.88
CA SER A 140 1.21 1.94 -3.25
C SER A 140 2.10 0.71 -3.55
N SER A 141 1.89 0.03 -4.69
CA SER A 141 2.69 -1.13 -5.15
C SER A 141 3.35 -0.86 -6.50
N THR A 142 4.67 -1.05 -6.60
CA THR A 142 5.41 -1.15 -7.87
C THR A 142 5.28 -2.58 -8.43
N GLN A 143 4.82 -2.73 -9.66
CA GLN A 143 4.76 -4.03 -10.37
C GLN A 143 6.16 -4.39 -10.90
N ILE A 144 6.74 -5.48 -10.43
CA ILE A 144 7.90 -6.13 -11.07
C ILE A 144 7.45 -7.52 -11.52
N TYR A 145 7.34 -7.70 -12.84
CA TYR A 145 7.09 -8.99 -13.47
C TYR A 145 8.41 -9.73 -13.64
N SER A 146 8.48 -10.99 -13.21
CA SER A 146 9.57 -11.91 -13.57
C SER A 146 8.94 -13.14 -14.18
N TYR A 147 9.35 -13.43 -15.42
CA TYR A 147 8.85 -14.48 -16.31
C TYR A 147 9.11 -15.89 -15.77
#